data_AF-A0A0K0F9V2-F1
#
_entry.id   AF-A0A0K0F9V2-F1
#
_cell.length_a   1.000
_cell.length_b   1.000
_cell.length_c   1.000
_cell.angle_alpha   90.00
_cell.angle_beta   90.00
_cell.angle_gamma   90.00
#
_symmetry.space_group_name_H-M   'P 1'
#
loop_
_entity.id
_entity.type
_entity.pdbx_description
1 polymer ?
#
loop_
_entity_poly.entity_id
_entity_poly.type
_entity_poly.pdbx_seq_one_letter_code
_entity_poly.pdbx_strand_id
1 'polypeptide(L)'
;MSKILILILSTILLSFTSICSCSLTAPGGFLLVMEKTKGIEWNDNKVVHLSNLSRTVFDNFEKVINSNGQNGTFNLLVQKFNEITTSEHGSPTKNYLFELIESSKKELASNNSEIQEKAKKKFIKIMLNMAEIASSNKYNEFVVDVKNVFDFTSFSNGTFKNYDNQIQKFKNQLIDSEKNVIKKGDPNKELRKMVLDHLENKFLYVVLEFTENCPIKFTFNDNTKEYGISELHGEEEIRKKCFENYYGKLYNQLNGVQNGIWEEKKMFAKVKDHFNTSGSSLKK
;
A
#
# COMPACT_ATOMS: atom_id res chain seq x y z
N MET A 1 8.18 -30.68 -24.14
CA MET A 1 8.70 -29.31 -23.96
C MET A 1 9.87 -29.34 -22.99
N SER A 2 11.01 -28.77 -23.36
CA SER A 2 12.20 -28.74 -22.50
C SER A 2 11.92 -27.95 -21.22
N LYS A 3 12.36 -28.48 -20.06
CA LYS A 3 12.23 -27.80 -18.76
C LYS A 3 12.84 -26.39 -18.75
N ILE A 4 13.85 -26.17 -19.60
CA ILE A 4 14.50 -24.87 -19.80
C ILE A 4 13.56 -23.90 -20.52
N LEU A 5 12.77 -24.38 -21.49
CA LEU A 5 11.80 -23.57 -22.22
C LEU A 5 10.65 -23.11 -21.32
N ILE A 6 10.22 -23.98 -20.38
CA ILE A 6 9.22 -23.63 -19.35
C ILE A 6 9.78 -22.57 -18.39
N LEU A 7 11.06 -22.69 -18.01
CA LEU A 7 11.73 -21.74 -17.11
C LEU A 7 11.93 -20.37 -17.77
N ILE A 8 12.27 -20.34 -19.06
CA ILE A 8 12.39 -19.13 -19.86
C ILE A 8 11.02 -18.49 -20.07
N LEU A 9 9.97 -19.29 -20.37
CA LEU A 9 8.61 -18.76 -20.47
C LEU A 9 8.12 -18.18 -19.14
N SER A 10 8.39 -18.84 -18.02
CA SER A 10 7.96 -18.37 -16.70
C SER A 10 8.73 -17.14 -16.23
N THR A 11 10.02 -17.03 -16.55
CA THR A 11 10.78 -15.79 -16.30
C THR A 11 10.31 -14.65 -17.19
N ILE A 12 10.04 -14.90 -18.48
CA ILE A 12 9.47 -13.88 -19.38
C ILE A 12 8.08 -13.45 -18.88
N LEU A 13 7.18 -14.38 -18.53
CA LEU A 13 5.85 -14.07 -18.00
C LEU A 13 5.89 -13.33 -16.65
N LEU A 14 6.84 -13.63 -15.76
CA LEU A 14 7.03 -12.89 -14.50
C LEU A 14 7.66 -11.50 -14.70
N SER A 15 8.46 -11.32 -15.75
CA SER A 15 9.02 -10.00 -16.14
C SER A 15 8.10 -9.14 -17.02
N PHE A 16 7.03 -9.72 -17.58
CA PHE A 16 6.10 -9.07 -18.52
C PHE A 16 4.63 -9.08 -18.08
N THR A 17 4.31 -9.39 -16.82
CA THR A 17 3.03 -8.88 -16.29
C THR A 17 3.14 -7.37 -16.27
N SER A 18 2.61 -6.69 -17.28
CA SER A 18 2.52 -5.25 -17.33
C SER A 18 1.90 -4.76 -16.02
N ILE A 19 2.73 -4.23 -15.13
CA ILE A 19 2.26 -3.31 -14.11
C ILE A 19 1.72 -2.12 -14.92
N CYS A 20 0.47 -1.76 -14.69
CA CYS A 20 -0.25 -0.66 -15.35
C CYS A 20 -0.71 -0.90 -16.79
N SER A 21 -1.96 -1.30 -16.93
CA SER A 21 -2.84 -0.61 -17.87
C SER A 21 -3.21 0.75 -17.26
N CYS A 22 -2.39 1.78 -17.46
CA CYS A 22 -2.89 3.16 -17.37
C CYS A 22 -3.89 3.31 -18.52
N SER A 23 -5.16 3.17 -18.20
CA SER A 23 -6.22 3.42 -19.17
C SER A 23 -6.19 4.90 -19.55
N LEU A 24 -5.98 5.20 -20.84
CA LEU A 24 -6.17 6.55 -21.38
C LEU A 24 -7.63 7.02 -21.30
N THR A 25 -8.55 6.09 -21.01
CA THR A 25 -9.93 6.36 -20.66
C THR A 25 -10.10 6.20 -19.16
N ALA A 26 -10.44 7.28 -18.45
CA ALA A 26 -10.81 7.16 -17.04
C ALA A 26 -11.96 6.15 -16.92
N PRO A 27 -11.90 5.17 -16.01
CA PRO A 27 -13.01 4.24 -15.82
C PRO A 27 -14.24 5.07 -15.46
N GLY A 28 -15.38 4.83 -16.13
CA GLY A 28 -16.58 5.65 -15.96
C GLY A 28 -17.07 5.79 -14.51
N GLY A 29 -16.69 4.85 -13.63
CA GLY A 29 -16.90 4.93 -12.19
C GLY A 29 -16.14 6.08 -11.51
N PHE A 30 -14.89 6.36 -11.90
CA PHE A 30 -14.09 7.48 -11.38
C PHE A 30 -14.78 8.82 -11.63
N LEU A 31 -15.22 9.05 -12.87
CA LEU A 31 -15.87 10.30 -13.29
C LEU A 31 -17.17 10.54 -12.51
N LEU A 32 -18.02 9.51 -12.39
CA LEU A 32 -19.29 9.59 -11.66
C LEU A 32 -19.10 9.82 -10.16
N VAL A 33 -18.09 9.19 -9.54
CA VAL A 33 -17.78 9.39 -8.12
C VAL A 33 -17.26 10.80 -7.90
N MET A 34 -16.33 11.26 -8.72
CA MET A 34 -15.72 12.57 -8.58
C MET A 34 -16.71 13.72 -8.86
N GLU A 35 -17.59 13.58 -9.85
CA GLU A 35 -18.66 14.56 -10.10
C GLU A 35 -19.59 14.66 -8.90
N LYS A 36 -20.10 13.52 -8.39
CA LYS A 36 -21.04 13.49 -7.25
C LYS A 36 -20.42 13.91 -5.92
N THR A 37 -19.17 13.55 -5.65
CA THR A 37 -18.55 13.78 -4.33
C THR A 37 -17.74 15.06 -4.25
N LYS A 38 -17.28 15.59 -5.38
CA LYS A 38 -16.37 16.75 -5.40
C LYS A 38 -16.96 17.96 -6.11
N GLY A 39 -18.05 17.82 -6.88
CA GLY A 39 -18.67 18.95 -7.58
C GLY A 39 -17.77 19.53 -8.67
N ILE A 40 -16.92 18.68 -9.25
CA ILE A 40 -16.15 18.99 -10.46
C ILE A 40 -16.92 18.44 -11.64
N GLU A 41 -17.23 19.29 -12.61
CA GLU A 41 -17.85 18.90 -13.87
C GLU A 41 -16.74 18.40 -14.81
N TRP A 42 -16.58 17.08 -14.91
CA TRP A 42 -15.50 16.49 -15.69
C TRP A 42 -15.71 16.65 -17.19
N ASN A 43 -14.64 16.97 -17.91
CA ASN A 43 -14.59 16.96 -19.37
C ASN A 43 -13.25 16.38 -19.85
N ASP A 44 -13.15 16.10 -21.15
CA ASP A 44 -11.97 15.45 -21.74
C ASP A 44 -10.66 16.19 -21.43
N ASN A 45 -10.66 17.53 -21.49
CA ASN A 45 -9.46 18.32 -21.18
C ASN A 45 -9.03 18.17 -19.71
N LYS A 46 -9.97 18.26 -18.77
CA LYS A 46 -9.71 18.06 -17.33
C LYS A 46 -9.16 16.66 -17.07
N VAL A 47 -9.73 15.65 -17.72
CA VAL A 47 -9.28 14.26 -17.63
C VAL A 47 -7.87 14.12 -18.18
N VAL A 48 -7.58 14.62 -19.38
CA VAL A 48 -6.23 14.55 -20.00
C VAL A 48 -5.17 15.18 -19.10
N HIS A 49 -5.44 16.34 -18.52
CA HIS A 49 -4.49 17.00 -17.64
C HIS A 49 -4.29 16.24 -16.31
N LEU A 50 -5.34 15.67 -15.73
CA LEU A 50 -5.22 14.80 -14.57
C LEU A 50 -4.46 13.51 -14.90
N SER A 51 -4.72 12.89 -16.06
CA SER A 51 -4.02 11.69 -16.52
C SER A 51 -2.53 11.94 -16.72
N ASN A 52 -2.16 13.09 -17.29
CA ASN A 52 -0.76 13.47 -17.45
C ASN A 52 -0.04 13.67 -16.10
N LEU A 53 -0.71 14.32 -15.13
CA LEU A 53 -0.18 14.45 -13.77
C LEU A 53 -0.03 13.06 -13.12
N SER A 54 -1.07 12.24 -13.19
CA SER A 54 -1.10 10.91 -12.58
C SER A 54 -0.05 9.98 -13.17
N ARG A 55 0.11 9.98 -14.49
CA ARG A 55 1.19 9.26 -15.18
C ARG A 55 2.56 9.73 -14.73
N THR A 56 2.78 11.04 -14.63
CA THR A 56 4.07 11.58 -14.14
C THR A 56 4.37 11.09 -12.73
N VAL A 57 3.38 11.05 -11.84
CA VAL A 57 3.53 10.52 -10.47
C VAL A 57 3.83 9.03 -10.51
N PHE A 58 3.11 8.26 -11.33
CA PHE A 58 3.32 6.83 -11.49
C PHE A 58 4.70 6.50 -12.07
N ASP A 59 5.18 7.22 -13.08
CA ASP A 59 6.51 7.02 -13.66
C ASP A 59 7.62 7.26 -12.61
N ASN A 60 7.43 8.22 -11.69
CA ASN A 60 8.37 8.44 -10.59
C ASN A 60 8.25 7.37 -9.51
N PHE A 61 7.04 6.87 -9.26
CA PHE A 61 6.85 5.68 -8.42
C PHE A 61 7.59 4.48 -9.03
N GLU A 62 7.41 4.19 -10.32
CA GLU A 62 8.11 3.14 -11.07
C GLU A 62 9.62 3.26 -10.96
N LYS A 63 10.17 4.48 -11.00
CA LYS A 63 11.60 4.70 -10.74
C LYS A 63 11.99 4.31 -9.32
N VAL A 64 11.19 4.54 -8.29
CA VAL A 64 11.49 4.01 -6.95
C VAL A 64 11.55 2.48 -7.01
N ILE A 65 10.59 1.83 -7.67
CA ILE A 65 10.53 0.37 -7.81
C ILE A 65 11.73 -0.21 -8.59
N ASN A 66 12.21 0.53 -9.62
CA ASN A 66 13.18 0.04 -10.61
C ASN A 66 14.60 0.61 -10.48
N SER A 67 14.80 1.73 -9.77
CA SER A 67 16.08 2.45 -9.65
C SER A 67 17.19 1.61 -9.04
N ASN A 68 16.82 0.57 -8.32
CA ASN A 68 17.74 -0.36 -7.68
C ASN A 68 17.89 -1.68 -8.44
N GLY A 69 17.68 -1.72 -9.76
CA GLY A 69 17.79 -2.91 -10.60
C GLY A 69 19.13 -3.68 -10.55
N GLN A 70 20.13 -3.20 -9.81
CA GLN A 70 21.37 -3.91 -9.48
C GLN A 70 21.42 -4.52 -8.07
N ASN A 71 20.39 -4.34 -7.24
CA ASN A 71 20.37 -4.70 -5.82
C ASN A 71 19.23 -5.71 -5.53
N GLY A 72 19.57 -7.00 -5.50
CA GLY A 72 18.59 -8.10 -5.39
C GLY A 72 17.62 -8.01 -4.20
N THR A 73 18.01 -7.34 -3.11
CA THR A 73 17.16 -7.13 -1.93
C THR A 73 15.93 -6.27 -2.20
N PHE A 74 16.02 -5.33 -3.14
CA PHE A 74 14.91 -4.42 -3.45
C PHE A 74 13.84 -5.12 -4.30
N ASN A 75 14.27 -5.93 -5.27
CA ASN A 75 13.39 -6.80 -6.04
C ASN A 75 12.63 -7.78 -5.14
N LEU A 76 13.28 -8.33 -4.11
CA LEU A 76 12.62 -9.19 -3.13
C LEU A 76 11.55 -8.45 -2.34
N LEU A 77 11.82 -7.22 -1.88
CA LEU A 77 10.83 -6.38 -1.20
C LEU A 77 9.61 -6.10 -2.09
N VAL A 78 9.84 -5.74 -3.36
CA VAL A 78 8.78 -5.47 -4.34
C VAL A 78 7.97 -6.72 -4.65
N GLN A 79 8.63 -7.87 -4.81
CA GLN A 79 7.96 -9.16 -5.02
C GLN A 79 7.01 -9.48 -3.87
N LYS A 80 7.41 -9.23 -2.63
CA LYS A 80 6.58 -9.49 -1.44
C LYS A 80 5.33 -8.61 -1.41
N PHE A 81 5.44 -7.35 -1.81
CA PHE A 81 4.26 -6.49 -2.03
C PHE A 81 3.35 -7.05 -3.13
N ASN A 82 3.92 -7.44 -4.26
CA ASN A 82 3.14 -7.99 -5.38
C ASN A 82 2.37 -9.26 -4.98
N GLU A 83 3.01 -10.15 -4.22
CA GLU A 83 2.37 -11.37 -3.71
C GLU A 83 1.19 -11.10 -2.77
N ILE A 84 1.20 -9.97 -2.04
CA ILE A 84 0.05 -9.52 -1.24
C ILE A 84 -1.06 -9.05 -2.19
N THR A 85 -0.70 -8.21 -3.18
CA THR A 85 -1.64 -7.59 -4.12
C THR A 85 -2.38 -8.59 -5.02
N THR A 86 -1.72 -9.64 -5.50
CA THR A 86 -2.32 -10.60 -6.45
C THR A 86 -3.20 -11.66 -5.79
N SER A 87 -3.36 -11.61 -4.46
CA SER A 87 -4.02 -12.67 -3.71
C SER A 87 -5.57 -12.62 -3.73
N GLU A 88 -6.20 -11.58 -4.32
CA GLU A 88 -7.68 -11.46 -4.39
C GLU A 88 -8.27 -10.70 -5.59
N HIS A 89 -9.55 -11.03 -5.87
CA HIS A 89 -10.49 -10.19 -6.62
C HIS A 89 -11.08 -9.11 -5.70
N GLY A 90 -11.09 -7.85 -6.17
CA GLY A 90 -11.57 -6.69 -5.39
C GLY A 90 -11.26 -5.39 -6.12
N SER A 91 -11.97 -4.31 -5.80
CA SER A 91 -11.70 -2.99 -6.37
C SER A 91 -10.41 -2.39 -5.76
N PRO A 92 -9.60 -1.66 -6.54
CA PRO A 92 -8.43 -0.95 -6.03
C PRO A 92 -8.89 0.25 -5.19
N THR A 93 -9.10 0.05 -3.89
CA THR A 93 -9.43 1.14 -2.97
C THR A 93 -8.23 1.49 -2.10
N LYS A 94 -8.22 2.70 -1.54
CA LYS A 94 -7.18 3.18 -0.60
C LYS A 94 -7.02 2.35 0.69
N ASN A 95 -7.94 1.44 0.95
CA ASN A 95 -7.94 0.54 2.11
C ASN A 95 -7.83 -0.92 1.67
N TYR A 96 -7.30 -1.19 0.47
CA TYR A 96 -7.31 -2.52 -0.13
C TYR A 96 -6.67 -3.58 0.77
N LEU A 97 -5.57 -3.27 1.48
CA LEU A 97 -4.94 -4.23 2.39
C LEU A 97 -5.81 -4.50 3.62
N PHE A 98 -6.51 -3.51 4.17
CA PHE A 98 -7.54 -3.75 5.20
C PHE A 98 -8.73 -4.55 4.69
N GLU A 99 -9.23 -4.24 3.50
CA GLU A 99 -10.36 -4.95 2.91
C GLU A 99 -10.01 -6.41 2.64
N LEU A 100 -8.78 -6.69 2.21
CA LEU A 100 -8.20 -8.04 2.08
C LEU A 100 -8.18 -8.80 3.41
N ILE A 101 -7.84 -8.09 4.50
CA ILE A 101 -7.83 -8.63 5.87
C ILE A 101 -9.26 -8.89 6.38
N GLU A 102 -10.21 -8.02 6.06
CA GLU A 102 -11.60 -8.18 6.52
C GLU A 102 -12.42 -9.18 5.68
N SER A 103 -12.20 -9.25 4.37
CA SER A 103 -12.88 -10.19 3.46
C SER A 103 -12.63 -11.64 3.90
N SER A 104 -11.38 -11.92 4.24
CA SER A 104 -10.90 -13.25 4.61
C SER A 104 -11.36 -13.67 6.03
N LYS A 105 -11.88 -12.75 6.86
CA LYS A 105 -12.49 -13.07 8.16
C LYS A 105 -13.72 -13.96 8.03
N LYS A 106 -14.54 -13.73 6.99
CA LYS A 106 -15.70 -14.58 6.70
C LYS A 106 -15.26 -16.00 6.31
N GLU A 107 -14.18 -16.11 5.56
CA GLU A 107 -13.62 -17.39 5.12
C GLU A 107 -13.00 -18.17 6.28
N LEU A 108 -12.33 -17.49 7.23
CA LEU A 108 -11.80 -18.11 8.45
C LEU A 108 -12.90 -18.67 9.36
N ALA A 109 -14.07 -18.02 9.39
CA ALA A 109 -15.24 -18.47 10.14
C ALA A 109 -16.09 -19.50 9.37
N SER A 110 -15.66 -19.92 8.17
CA SER A 110 -16.38 -20.91 7.36
C SER A 110 -16.40 -22.28 8.03
N ASN A 111 -17.55 -22.96 7.96
CA ASN A 111 -17.68 -24.36 8.37
C ASN A 111 -16.99 -25.33 7.40
N ASN A 112 -16.54 -24.85 6.24
CA ASN A 112 -15.77 -25.64 5.27
C ASN A 112 -14.27 -25.58 5.63
N SER A 113 -13.71 -26.73 5.99
CA SER A 113 -12.31 -26.87 6.42
C SER A 113 -11.31 -26.48 5.34
N GLU A 114 -11.61 -26.73 4.06
CA GLU A 114 -10.73 -26.38 2.94
C GLU A 114 -10.69 -24.86 2.71
N ILE A 115 -11.85 -24.19 2.77
CA ILE A 115 -11.94 -22.73 2.67
C ILE A 115 -11.21 -22.08 3.85
N GLN A 116 -11.43 -22.58 5.06
CA GLN A 116 -10.74 -22.08 6.25
C GLN A 116 -9.22 -22.25 6.14
N GLU A 117 -8.73 -23.39 5.63
CA GLU A 117 -7.30 -23.65 5.47
C GLU A 117 -6.65 -22.77 4.40
N LYS A 118 -7.34 -22.49 3.30
CA LYS A 118 -6.88 -21.53 2.28
C LYS A 118 -6.78 -20.12 2.85
N ALA A 119 -7.80 -19.67 3.58
CA ALA A 119 -7.81 -18.37 4.23
C ALA A 119 -6.65 -18.24 5.24
N LYS A 120 -6.43 -19.27 6.08
CA LYS A 120 -5.30 -19.32 7.03
C LYS A 120 -3.95 -19.13 6.35
N LYS A 121 -3.65 -19.95 5.34
CA LYS A 121 -2.36 -19.88 4.61
C LYS A 121 -2.12 -18.51 4.01
N LYS A 122 -3.18 -17.90 3.47
CA LYS A 122 -3.13 -16.55 2.90
C LYS A 122 -2.83 -15.50 3.96
N PHE A 123 -3.51 -15.52 5.11
CA PHE A 123 -3.24 -14.60 6.21
C PHE A 123 -1.81 -14.69 6.73
N ILE A 124 -1.33 -15.91 6.94
CA ILE A 124 0.06 -16.16 7.38
C ILE A 124 1.02 -15.59 6.33
N LYS A 125 0.78 -15.84 5.05
CA LYS A 125 1.62 -15.32 3.97
C LYS A 125 1.64 -13.79 3.94
N ILE A 126 0.49 -13.13 4.09
CA ILE A 126 0.42 -11.66 4.15
C ILE A 126 1.24 -11.14 5.32
N MET A 127 1.02 -11.69 6.52
CA MET A 127 1.71 -11.28 7.74
C MET A 127 3.24 -11.49 7.64
N LEU A 128 3.68 -12.64 7.11
CA LEU A 128 5.10 -12.92 6.88
C LEU A 128 5.70 -11.99 5.85
N ASN A 129 5.05 -11.79 4.70
CA ASN A 129 5.55 -10.91 3.66
C ASN A 129 5.69 -9.46 4.18
N MET A 130 4.75 -8.96 4.97
CA MET A 130 4.84 -7.63 5.59
C MET A 130 5.99 -7.53 6.59
N ALA A 131 6.20 -8.56 7.41
CA ALA A 131 7.31 -8.62 8.36
C ALA A 131 8.67 -8.69 7.67
N GLU A 132 8.77 -9.48 6.59
CA GLU A 132 9.96 -9.60 5.77
C GLU A 132 10.29 -8.25 5.09
N ILE A 133 9.29 -7.57 4.53
CA ILE A 133 9.42 -6.21 3.99
C ILE A 133 9.97 -5.28 5.08
N ALA A 134 9.33 -5.24 6.25
CA ALA A 134 9.73 -4.37 7.36
C ALA A 134 11.10 -4.74 7.95
N SER A 135 11.56 -5.99 7.77
CA SER A 135 12.88 -6.46 8.20
C SER A 135 14.01 -6.20 7.20
N SER A 136 13.66 -5.77 5.98
CA SER A 136 14.64 -5.45 4.96
C SER A 136 15.56 -4.32 5.40
N ASN A 137 16.86 -4.46 5.15
CA ASN A 137 17.82 -3.39 5.39
C ASN A 137 17.58 -2.15 4.49
N LYS A 138 16.77 -2.29 3.44
CA LYS A 138 16.34 -1.21 2.53
C LYS A 138 14.99 -0.59 2.87
N TYR A 139 14.29 -1.08 3.88
CA TYR A 139 12.93 -0.64 4.16
C TYR A 139 12.83 0.86 4.46
N ASN A 140 13.71 1.41 5.30
CA ASN A 140 13.68 2.84 5.64
C ASN A 140 13.92 3.74 4.43
N GLU A 141 14.88 3.38 3.56
CA GLU A 141 15.18 4.09 2.31
C GLU A 141 13.96 4.05 1.38
N PHE A 142 13.37 2.86 1.21
CA PHE A 142 12.15 2.66 0.42
C PHE A 142 10.98 3.53 0.92
N VAL A 143 10.72 3.58 2.22
CA VAL A 143 9.66 4.40 2.81
C VAL A 143 9.88 5.88 2.51
N VAL A 144 11.12 6.38 2.61
CA VAL A 144 11.46 7.77 2.31
C VAL A 144 11.24 8.08 0.82
N ASP A 145 11.71 7.22 -0.07
CA ASP A 145 11.57 7.40 -1.51
C ASP A 145 10.11 7.39 -1.96
N VAL A 146 9.32 6.43 -1.46
CA VAL A 146 7.87 6.39 -1.69
C VAL A 146 7.22 7.67 -1.18
N LYS A 147 7.52 8.11 0.05
CA LYS A 147 6.95 9.35 0.61
C LYS A 147 7.27 10.57 -0.26
N ASN A 148 8.48 10.65 -0.81
CA ASN A 148 8.90 11.76 -1.66
C ASN A 148 8.13 11.80 -2.99
N VAL A 149 7.81 10.64 -3.60
CA VAL A 149 7.04 10.57 -4.84
C VAL A 149 5.63 11.15 -4.67
N PHE A 150 4.99 10.89 -3.52
CA PHE A 150 3.61 11.34 -3.24
C PHE A 150 3.55 12.60 -2.37
N ASP A 151 4.63 13.38 -2.32
CA ASP A 151 4.69 14.68 -1.65
C ASP A 151 4.15 15.78 -2.57
N PHE A 152 2.91 16.18 -2.31
CA PHE A 152 2.21 17.28 -3.00
C PHE A 152 2.29 18.60 -2.21
N THR A 153 3.27 18.76 -1.30
CA THR A 153 3.41 19.98 -0.50
C THR A 153 3.63 21.20 -1.40
N SER A 154 2.90 22.28 -1.10
CA SER A 154 3.04 23.59 -1.74
C SER A 154 3.73 24.59 -0.82
N PHE A 155 4.47 25.51 -1.44
CA PHE A 155 5.07 26.66 -0.79
C PHE A 155 4.04 27.78 -0.61
N SER A 156 4.36 28.77 0.22
CA SER A 156 3.47 29.91 0.51
C SER A 156 3.11 30.76 -0.72
N ASN A 157 3.94 30.73 -1.76
CA ASN A 157 3.68 31.38 -3.04
C ASN A 157 2.72 30.59 -3.96
N GLY A 158 2.22 29.43 -3.52
CA GLY A 158 1.29 28.59 -4.28
C GLY A 158 1.95 27.67 -5.33
N THR A 159 3.29 27.65 -5.40
CA THR A 159 4.05 26.67 -6.22
C THR A 159 4.21 25.37 -5.46
N PHE A 160 4.29 24.26 -6.19
CA PHE A 160 4.45 22.93 -5.59
C PHE A 160 5.92 22.49 -5.57
N LYS A 161 6.29 21.76 -4.52
CA LYS A 161 7.63 21.18 -4.39
C LYS A 161 7.92 20.18 -5.50
N ASN A 162 6.93 19.35 -5.83
CA ASN A 162 6.99 18.37 -6.91
C ASN A 162 5.88 18.63 -7.93
N TYR A 163 6.14 18.29 -9.20
CA TYR A 163 5.14 18.30 -10.29
C TYR A 163 4.45 19.63 -10.56
N ASP A 164 5.01 20.77 -10.14
CA ASP A 164 4.35 22.08 -10.22
C ASP A 164 3.77 22.37 -11.62
N ASN A 165 4.56 22.16 -12.68
CA ASN A 165 4.10 22.38 -14.06
C ASN A 165 2.82 21.58 -14.39
N GLN A 166 2.79 20.28 -14.11
CA GLN A 166 1.65 19.41 -14.36
C GLN A 166 0.46 19.78 -13.46
N ILE A 167 0.72 20.13 -12.21
CA ILE A 167 -0.32 20.54 -11.25
C ILE A 167 -0.96 21.86 -11.67
N GLN A 168 -0.18 22.87 -12.06
CA GLN A 168 -0.71 24.14 -12.54
C GLN A 168 -1.52 23.96 -13.83
N LYS A 169 -1.04 23.13 -14.77
CA LYS A 169 -1.79 22.80 -15.99
C LYS A 169 -3.16 22.21 -15.69
N PHE A 170 -3.24 21.28 -14.73
CA PHE A 170 -4.53 20.72 -14.27
C PHE A 170 -5.40 21.78 -13.58
N LYS A 171 -4.84 22.54 -12.62
CA LYS A 171 -5.58 23.60 -11.90
C LYS A 171 -6.15 24.68 -12.81
N ASN A 172 -5.48 24.98 -13.93
CA ASN A 172 -5.94 25.94 -14.92
C ASN A 172 -7.16 25.46 -15.72
N GLN A 173 -7.44 24.15 -15.76
CA GLN A 173 -8.65 23.62 -16.38
C GLN A 173 -9.89 23.68 -15.48
N LEU A 174 -9.68 23.88 -14.17
CA LEU A 174 -10.77 23.98 -13.20
C LEU A 174 -11.37 25.39 -13.24
N ILE A 175 -12.70 25.51 -13.19
CA ILE A 175 -13.35 26.82 -12.99
C ILE A 175 -13.22 27.26 -11.52
N ASP A 176 -13.47 28.54 -11.22
CA ASP A 176 -13.17 29.07 -9.88
C ASP A 176 -13.94 28.38 -8.74
N SER A 177 -15.18 27.94 -8.99
CA SER A 177 -15.95 27.13 -8.05
C SER A 177 -15.31 25.75 -7.79
N GLU A 178 -14.70 25.14 -8.80
CA GLU A 178 -14.00 23.86 -8.73
C GLU A 178 -12.62 23.99 -8.09
N LYS A 179 -11.91 25.10 -8.32
CA LYS A 179 -10.66 25.40 -7.62
C LYS A 179 -10.89 25.47 -6.10
N ASN A 180 -12.08 25.87 -5.67
CA ASN A 180 -12.44 25.89 -4.25
C ASN A 180 -12.70 24.49 -3.67
N VAL A 181 -12.97 23.48 -4.49
CA VAL A 181 -13.07 22.07 -4.06
C VAL A 181 -11.73 21.56 -3.54
N ILE A 182 -10.64 21.96 -4.21
CA ILE A 182 -9.28 21.74 -3.70
C ILE A 182 -9.05 22.52 -2.40
N LYS A 183 -9.70 23.66 -2.20
CA LYS A 183 -9.57 24.48 -0.97
C LYS A 183 -10.43 24.01 0.21
N LYS A 184 -11.38 23.09 0.00
CA LYS A 184 -12.19 22.51 1.11
C LYS A 184 -11.35 21.46 1.84
N GLY A 185 -10.53 21.93 2.79
CA GLY A 185 -9.58 21.09 3.54
C GLY A 185 -8.14 21.44 3.20
N ASP A 186 -7.25 20.45 3.22
CA ASP A 186 -5.85 20.62 2.82
C ASP A 186 -5.72 20.39 1.30
N PRO A 187 -5.40 21.45 0.51
CA PRO A 187 -5.25 21.38 -0.95
C PRO A 187 -4.32 20.28 -1.44
N ASN A 188 -3.24 20.03 -0.70
CA ASN A 188 -2.22 19.08 -1.08
C ASN A 188 -2.74 17.65 -0.90
N LYS A 189 -3.50 17.40 0.18
CA LYS A 189 -4.15 16.11 0.44
C LYS A 189 -5.24 15.79 -0.58
N GLU A 190 -6.04 16.79 -0.94
CA GLU A 190 -7.11 16.60 -1.93
C GLU A 190 -6.54 16.32 -3.32
N LEU A 191 -5.52 17.05 -3.75
CA LEU A 191 -4.85 16.78 -5.02
C LEU A 191 -4.20 15.38 -5.06
N ARG A 192 -3.50 15.00 -3.98
CA ARG A 192 -2.96 13.64 -3.82
C ARG A 192 -4.07 12.61 -3.99
N LYS A 193 -5.22 12.81 -3.33
CA LYS A 193 -6.35 11.89 -3.42
C LYS A 193 -6.87 11.75 -4.85
N MET A 194 -7.06 12.85 -5.58
CA MET A 194 -7.54 12.80 -6.97
C MET A 194 -6.60 12.03 -7.89
N VAL A 195 -5.28 12.22 -7.72
CA VAL A 195 -4.26 11.48 -8.48
C VAL A 195 -4.32 9.98 -8.18
N LEU A 196 -4.40 9.61 -6.90
CA LEU A 196 -4.48 8.21 -6.49
C LEU A 196 -5.76 7.54 -7.00
N ASP A 197 -6.91 8.20 -6.79
CA ASP A 197 -8.22 7.72 -7.25
C ASP A 197 -8.22 7.58 -8.78
N HIS A 198 -7.48 8.40 -9.53
CA HIS A 198 -7.36 8.27 -10.99
C HIS A 198 -6.45 7.11 -11.43
N LEU A 199 -5.40 6.80 -10.66
CA LEU A 199 -4.48 5.70 -10.97
C LEU A 199 -5.11 4.32 -10.76
N GLU A 200 -6.03 4.19 -9.81
CA GLU A 200 -6.75 2.94 -9.49
C GLU A 200 -5.83 1.70 -9.41
N ASN A 201 -4.64 1.84 -8.81
CA ASN A 201 -3.62 0.79 -8.84
C ASN A 201 -3.52 0.07 -7.48
N LYS A 202 -3.91 -1.21 -7.45
CA LYS A 202 -3.89 -2.04 -6.22
C LYS A 202 -2.51 -2.14 -5.58
N PHE A 203 -1.47 -2.35 -6.39
CA PHE A 203 -0.11 -2.52 -5.89
C PHE A 203 0.36 -1.24 -5.20
N LEU A 204 0.14 -0.09 -5.87
CA LEU A 204 0.42 1.23 -5.33
C LEU A 204 -0.35 1.48 -4.04
N TYR A 205 -1.62 1.10 -3.95
CA TYR A 205 -2.39 1.24 -2.72
C TYR A 205 -1.84 0.39 -1.58
N VAL A 206 -1.46 -0.87 -1.82
CA VAL A 206 -0.82 -1.70 -0.78
C VAL A 206 0.49 -1.08 -0.30
N VAL A 207 1.34 -0.63 -1.23
CA VAL A 207 2.62 0.00 -0.89
C VAL A 207 2.42 1.27 -0.06
N LEU A 208 1.53 2.17 -0.51
CA LEU A 208 1.24 3.41 0.21
C LEU A 208 0.61 3.15 1.58
N GLU A 209 -0.41 2.31 1.62
CA GLU A 209 -1.11 1.99 2.86
C GLU A 209 -0.13 1.42 3.89
N PHE A 210 0.74 0.48 3.49
CA PHE A 210 1.72 -0.09 4.41
C PHE A 210 2.83 0.87 4.81
N THR A 211 3.44 1.60 3.86
CA THR A 211 4.56 2.50 4.17
C THR A 211 4.15 3.73 4.98
N GLU A 212 2.93 4.25 4.79
CA GLU A 212 2.42 5.40 5.54
C GLU A 212 1.96 5.04 6.95
N ASN A 213 1.45 3.81 7.15
CA ASN A 213 0.90 3.40 8.43
C ASN A 213 1.82 2.44 9.21
N CYS A 214 2.88 1.91 8.59
CA CYS A 214 3.89 1.10 9.25
C CYS A 214 5.35 1.42 8.87
N PRO A 215 5.85 2.64 9.15
CA PRO A 215 7.26 2.98 8.97
C PRO A 215 8.15 2.43 10.11
N ILE A 216 7.97 1.17 10.53
CA ILE A 216 8.74 0.53 11.60
C ILE A 216 9.64 -0.56 11.02
N LYS A 217 10.90 -0.60 11.42
CA LYS A 217 11.86 -1.61 10.99
C LYS A 217 11.94 -2.79 11.96
N PHE A 218 11.83 -3.99 11.43
CA PHE A 218 11.97 -5.24 12.20
C PHE A 218 13.38 -5.82 12.08
N THR A 219 13.72 -6.68 13.03
CA THR A 219 14.89 -7.56 12.98
C THR A 219 14.42 -8.99 13.13
N PHE A 220 14.87 -9.88 12.26
CA PHE A 220 14.63 -11.31 12.42
C PHE A 220 15.79 -11.96 13.18
N ASN A 221 15.48 -12.68 14.26
CA ASN A 221 16.46 -13.45 15.01
C ASN A 221 16.46 -14.89 14.52
N ASP A 222 17.54 -15.31 13.86
CA ASP A 222 17.66 -16.66 13.31
C ASP A 222 17.69 -17.78 14.34
N ASN A 223 18.13 -17.50 15.57
CA ASN A 223 18.23 -18.49 16.65
C ASN A 223 16.88 -18.76 17.29
N THR A 224 16.08 -17.71 17.54
CA THR A 224 14.75 -17.86 18.13
C THR A 224 13.65 -18.00 17.08
N LYS A 225 13.96 -17.75 15.81
CA LYS A 225 13.00 -17.66 14.70
C LYS A 225 11.90 -16.63 14.96
N GLU A 226 12.25 -15.50 15.55
CA GLU A 226 11.29 -14.45 15.92
C GLU A 226 11.68 -13.10 15.34
N TYR A 227 10.66 -12.34 14.94
CA TYR A 227 10.76 -10.92 14.66
C TYR A 227 10.80 -10.13 15.97
N GLY A 228 11.76 -9.22 16.07
CA GLY A 228 11.82 -8.15 17.06
C GLY A 228 11.78 -6.79 16.39
N ILE A 229 11.64 -5.73 17.18
CA ILE A 229 11.67 -4.35 16.69
C ILE A 229 13.10 -3.83 16.80
N SER A 230 13.63 -3.29 15.70
CA SER A 230 15.03 -2.89 15.61
C SER A 230 15.25 -1.40 15.84
N GLU A 231 14.35 -0.55 15.33
CA GLU A 231 14.41 0.90 15.45
C GLU A 231 13.00 1.44 15.71
N LEU A 232 12.85 2.20 16.80
CA LEU A 232 11.64 2.94 17.14
C LEU A 232 11.83 4.41 16.76
N HIS A 233 11.82 4.73 15.48
CA HIS A 233 11.79 6.12 15.02
C HIS A 233 10.37 6.49 14.58
N GLY A 234 9.84 7.61 15.09
CA GLY A 234 8.51 8.13 14.74
C GLY A 234 7.60 8.39 15.93
N GLU A 235 6.50 9.11 15.67
CA GLU A 235 5.46 9.45 16.64
C GLU A 235 4.80 8.18 17.20
N GLU A 236 4.53 8.15 18.51
CA GLU A 236 3.91 7.01 19.20
C GLU A 236 2.59 6.58 18.54
N GLU A 237 1.83 7.53 18.01
CA GLU A 237 0.57 7.29 17.30
C GLU A 237 0.78 6.47 16.01
N ILE A 238 1.84 6.73 15.25
CA ILE A 238 2.17 5.98 14.02
C ILE A 238 2.54 4.54 14.37
N ARG A 239 3.26 4.35 15.49
CA ARG A 239 3.60 3.01 15.97
C ARG A 239 2.37 2.22 16.36
N LYS A 240 1.49 2.85 17.14
CA LYS A 240 0.22 2.27 17.57
C LYS A 240 -0.62 1.87 16.36
N LYS A 241 -0.72 2.74 15.35
CA LYS A 241 -1.38 2.43 14.08
C LYS A 241 -0.76 1.21 13.40
N CYS A 242 0.56 1.14 13.24
CA CYS A 242 1.19 -0.04 12.61
C CYS A 242 0.80 -1.35 13.34
N PHE A 243 1.01 -1.38 14.64
CA PHE A 243 0.82 -2.60 15.41
C PHE A 243 -0.64 -2.98 15.54
N GLU A 244 -1.54 -2.06 15.85
CA GLU A 244 -2.96 -2.38 15.98
C GLU A 244 -3.56 -2.78 14.65
N ASN A 245 -3.27 -2.03 13.59
CA ASN A 245 -3.96 -2.19 12.33
C ASN A 245 -3.43 -3.33 11.46
N TYR A 246 -2.13 -3.58 11.43
CA TYR A 246 -1.58 -4.63 10.57
C TYR A 246 -1.32 -5.90 11.35
N TYR A 247 -0.39 -5.84 12.30
CA TYR A 247 0.04 -7.06 12.99
C TYR A 247 -1.00 -7.56 14.00
N GLY A 248 -1.65 -6.66 14.73
CA GLY A 248 -2.65 -6.96 15.76
C GLY A 248 -3.95 -7.49 15.19
N LYS A 249 -4.51 -6.85 14.15
CA LYS A 249 -5.71 -7.37 13.45
C LYS A 249 -5.45 -8.76 12.85
N LEU A 250 -4.35 -8.92 12.10
CA LEU A 250 -3.95 -10.22 11.53
C LEU A 250 -3.77 -11.29 12.61
N TYR A 251 -3.03 -10.96 13.66
CA TYR A 251 -2.75 -11.88 14.77
C TYR A 251 -4.01 -12.29 15.54
N ASN A 252 -4.89 -11.33 15.85
CA ASN A 252 -6.12 -11.58 16.60
C ASN A 252 -7.13 -12.40 15.79
N GLN A 253 -7.26 -12.14 14.49
CA GLN A 253 -8.13 -12.93 13.62
C GLN A 253 -7.69 -14.40 13.56
N LEU A 254 -6.38 -14.67 13.58
CA LEU A 254 -5.88 -16.04 13.67
C LEU A 254 -6.13 -16.72 15.03
N ASN A 255 -6.35 -15.97 16.13
CA ASN A 255 -6.64 -16.54 17.46
C ASN A 255 -8.10 -16.95 17.64
N GLY A 256 -9.02 -16.39 16.85
CA GLY A 256 -10.42 -16.82 16.83
C GLY A 256 -10.65 -18.22 16.25
N VAL A 257 -9.61 -18.85 15.67
CA VAL A 257 -9.70 -20.18 15.08
C VAL A 257 -9.29 -21.23 16.12
N GLN A 258 -10.25 -22.02 16.59
CA GLN A 258 -10.12 -22.92 17.74
C GLN A 258 -9.09 -24.05 17.62
N ASN A 259 -8.51 -24.30 16.44
CA ASN A 259 -7.61 -25.45 16.23
C ASN A 259 -6.33 -25.04 15.50
N GLY A 260 -5.24 -24.90 16.26
CA GLY A 260 -3.87 -24.84 15.75
C GLY A 260 -2.91 -24.12 16.70
N ILE A 261 -1.80 -24.77 17.06
CA ILE A 261 -0.57 -24.08 17.47
C ILE A 261 0.14 -23.74 16.16
N TRP A 262 0.36 -22.45 15.91
CA TRP A 262 0.90 -21.96 14.65
C TRP A 262 2.35 -21.55 14.88
N GLU A 263 3.30 -22.23 14.25
CA GLU A 263 4.74 -21.91 14.40
C GLU A 263 5.03 -20.50 13.88
N GLU A 264 4.35 -20.07 12.81
CA GLU A 264 4.49 -18.73 12.25
C GLU A 264 3.96 -17.65 13.20
N LYS A 265 3.01 -17.96 14.10
CA LYS A 265 2.61 -17.02 15.16
C LYS A 265 3.69 -16.85 16.21
N LYS A 266 4.46 -17.89 16.51
CA LYS A 266 5.57 -17.78 17.47
C LYS A 266 6.60 -16.79 16.95
N MET A 267 6.78 -16.70 15.63
CA MET A 267 7.65 -15.69 15.00
C MET A 267 7.26 -14.25 15.36
N PHE A 268 6.01 -13.98 15.76
CA PHE A 268 5.52 -12.65 16.14
C PHE A 268 5.33 -12.49 17.66
N ALA A 269 5.74 -13.44 18.49
CA ALA A 269 5.54 -13.40 19.94
C ALA A 269 6.13 -12.13 20.58
N LYS A 270 7.32 -11.69 20.15
CA LYS A 270 7.96 -10.45 20.62
C LYS A 270 7.30 -9.18 20.08
N VAL A 271 6.74 -9.23 18.88
CA VAL A 271 5.97 -8.11 18.30
C VAL A 271 4.61 -7.97 19.02
N LYS A 272 4.05 -9.09 19.50
CA LYS A 272 2.75 -9.14 20.18
C LYS A 272 2.70 -8.32 21.46
N ASP A 273 3.78 -8.25 22.22
CA ASP A 273 3.80 -7.51 23.48
C ASP A 273 3.62 -5.99 23.26
N HIS A 274 3.86 -5.52 22.03
CA HIS A 274 3.56 -4.15 21.59
C HIS A 274 2.11 -3.92 21.17
N PHE A 275 1.29 -4.98 21.07
CA PHE A 275 -0.15 -4.84 20.83
C PHE A 275 -0.88 -4.33 22.07
N ASN A 276 -0.44 -4.75 23.27
CA ASN A 276 -1.18 -4.56 24.52
C ASN A 276 -0.60 -3.47 25.44
N THR A 277 0.63 -3.02 25.21
CA THR A 277 1.30 -1.97 26.01
C THR A 277 0.77 -0.56 25.72
N SER A 278 -0.01 -0.38 24.65
CA SER A 278 -0.61 0.90 24.23
C SER A 278 -1.90 1.29 24.97
N GLY A 279 -2.32 0.49 25.96
CA GLY A 279 -3.50 0.72 26.81
C GLY A 279 -3.20 1.05 28.27
N SER A 280 -1.95 0.97 28.72
CA SER A 280 -1.60 1.12 30.15
C SER A 280 -0.91 2.43 30.53
N SER A 281 -0.61 3.32 29.58
CA SER A 281 0.01 4.63 29.88
C SER A 281 -0.98 5.79 30.10
N LEU A 282 -2.31 5.56 30.04
CA LEU A 282 -3.33 6.55 30.40
C LEU A 282 -3.86 6.45 31.83
N LYS A 283 -3.06 5.90 32.75
CA LYS A 283 -3.27 6.05 34.20
C LYS A 283 -1.95 6.37 34.90
N LYS A 284 -1.52 7.62 34.82
CA LYS A 284 -0.85 8.32 35.92
C LYS A 284 -1.21 9.80 35.86
#